data_AF-A0A3B9MDY1-F1
#
_entry.id   AF-A0A3B9MDY1-F1
#
_cell.length_a   1.000
_cell.length_b   1.000
_cell.length_c   1.000
_cell.angle_alpha   90.00
_cell.angle_beta   90.00
_cell.angle_gamma   90.00
#
_symmetry.space_group_name_H-M   'P 1'
#
loop_
_entity.id
_entity.type
_entity.pdbx_description
1 polymer ?
#
loop_
_entity_poly.entity_id
_entity_poly.type
_entity_poly.pdbx_seq_one_letter_code
_entity_poly.pdbx_strand_id
1 'polypeptide(L)' 'MSAPLPVRIVISAARSIAEVAAWWTENRPKAPDDFVDDLERTLTLIASHPDIGARARNAKLENVRRVHLARVHYFLYYK' A
#
# COMPACT_ATOMS: atom_id res chain seq x y z
N MET A 1 5.85 -1.45 -23.68
CA MET A 1 5.59 -1.19 -22.26
C MET A 1 4.07 -1.17 -22.10
N SER A 2 3.51 -2.01 -21.21
CA SER A 2 2.07 -1.97 -20.96
C SER A 2 1.73 -0.68 -20.22
N ALA A 3 0.60 -0.05 -20.54
CA ALA A 3 0.15 1.15 -19.84
C ALA A 3 -0.14 0.81 -18.35
N PRO A 4 0.05 1.77 -17.42
CA PRO A 4 -0.28 1.55 -16.01
C PRO A 4 -1.74 1.13 -15.83
N LEU A 5 -1.98 0.15 -14.96
CA LEU A 5 -3.33 -0.30 -14.63
C LEU A 5 -4.02 0.68 -13.66
N PRO A 6 -5.34 0.89 -13.79
CA PRO A 6 -6.08 1.70 -12.84
C PRO A 6 -6.09 1.03 -11.47
N VAL A 7 -5.70 1.78 -10.44
CA VAL A 7 -5.74 1.32 -9.05
C VAL A 7 -7.06 1.71 -8.41
N ARG A 8 -7.81 0.72 -7.91
CA ARG A 8 -9.04 0.93 -7.15
C ARG A 8 -8.80 0.64 -5.67
N ILE A 9 -9.05 1.64 -4.84
CA ILE A 9 -9.03 1.48 -3.37
C ILE A 9 -10.41 1.05 -2.90
N VAL A 10 -10.49 -0.08 -2.22
CA VAL A 10 -11.74 -0.56 -1.59
C VAL A 10 -12.01 0.18 -0.28
N ILE A 11 -13.28 0.21 0.15
CA ILE A 11 -13.71 0.97 1.34
C ILE A 11 -12.91 0.59 2.60
N SER A 12 -12.68 -0.72 2.82
CA SER A 12 -11.90 -1.19 3.97
C SER A 12 -10.46 -0.69 3.94
N ALA A 13 -9.83 -0.69 2.76
CA ALA A 13 -8.48 -0.16 2.58
C ALA A 13 -8.44 1.35 2.77
N ALA A 14 -9.41 2.10 2.24
CA ALA A 14 -9.51 3.55 2.43
C ALA A 14 -9.61 3.92 3.91
N ARG A 15 -10.40 3.17 4.69
CA ARG A 15 -10.48 3.35 6.14
C ARG A 15 -9.14 3.09 6.83
N SER A 16 -8.47 1.98 6.53
CA SER A 16 -7.16 1.67 7.11
C SER A 16 -6.10 2.71 6.75
N ILE A 17 -6.10 3.21 5.51
CA ILE A 17 -5.19 4.28 5.07
C ILE A 17 -5.43 5.54 5.89
N ALA A 18 -6.70 5.94 6.08
CA ALA A 18 -7.03 7.13 6.86
C ALA A 18 -6.64 7.00 8.35
N GLU A 19 -6.90 5.84 8.96
CA GLU A 19 -6.53 5.56 10.35
C GLU A 19 -5.01 5.61 10.56
N VAL A 20 -4.23 5.00 9.64
CA VAL A 20 -2.77 5.02 9.72
C VAL A 20 -2.20 6.41 9.43
N ALA A 21 -2.74 7.14 8.45
CA ALA A 21 -2.29 8.50 8.14
C ALA A 21 -2.49 9.45 9.33
N ALA A 22 -3.65 9.38 9.99
CA ALA A 22 -3.94 10.19 11.17
C ALA A 22 -2.97 9.86 12.32
N TRP A 23 -2.79 8.56 12.60
CA TRP A 23 -1.84 8.12 13.63
C TRP A 23 -0.41 8.55 13.31
N TRP A 24 0.00 8.46 12.04
CA TRP A 24 1.37 8.78 11.62
C TRP A 24 1.70 10.26 11.84
N THR A 25 0.84 11.16 11.40
CA THR A 25 1.03 12.61 11.59
C THR A 25 1.10 13.01 13.05
N GLU A 26 0.29 12.37 13.91
CA GLU A 26 0.29 12.63 15.35
C GLU A 26 1.56 12.10 16.04
N ASN A 27 2.01 10.90 15.67
CA ASN A 27 3.09 10.19 16.38
C ASN A 27 4.49 10.42 15.77
N ARG A 28 4.56 10.92 14.53
CA ARG A 28 5.80 11.15 13.78
C ARG A 28 5.88 12.58 13.21
N PRO A 29 5.85 13.62 14.06
CA PRO A 29 5.84 15.02 13.61
C PRO A 29 7.11 15.45 12.85
N LYS A 30 8.21 14.69 12.96
CA LYS A 30 9.46 14.94 12.22
C LYS A 30 9.41 14.44 10.76
N ALA A 31 8.41 13.64 10.42
CA ALA A 31 8.23 13.07 9.08
C ALA A 31 6.73 12.75 8.83
N PRO A 32 5.84 13.76 8.84
CA PRO A 32 4.39 13.54 8.76
C PRO A 32 3.96 12.94 7.42
N ASP A 33 4.68 13.25 6.34
CA ASP A 33 4.32 12.85 4.99
C ASP A 33 4.88 11.47 4.58
N ASP A 34 5.77 10.89 5.39
CA ASP A 34 6.47 9.64 5.06
C ASP A 34 5.53 8.48 4.72
N PHE A 35 4.38 8.40 5.40
CA PHE A 35 3.36 7.40 5.13
C PHE A 35 2.69 7.60 3.76
N VAL A 36 2.29 8.83 3.46
CA VAL A 36 1.61 9.16 2.21
C VAL A 36 2.57 8.99 1.04
N ASP A 37 3.80 9.47 1.16
CA ASP A 37 4.85 9.35 0.15
C ASP A 37 5.18 7.88 -0.17
N ASP A 38 5.35 7.03 0.85
CA ASP A 38 5.68 5.61 0.65
C ASP A 38 4.50 4.84 0.03
N LEU A 39 3.27 5.21 0.43
CA LEU A 39 2.05 4.66 -0.15
C LEU A 39 1.90 5.04 -1.63
N GLU A 40 2.01 6.32 -1.98
CA GLU A 40 1.88 6.81 -3.35
C GLU A 40 2.92 6.16 -4.28
N ARG A 41 4.19 6.14 -3.88
CA ARG A 41 5.26 5.48 -4.63
C ARG A 41 4.95 4.01 -4.88
N THR A 42 4.42 3.32 -3.87
CA THR A 42 4.07 1.91 -3.98
C THR A 42 2.86 1.69 -4.89
N LEU A 43 1.84 2.56 -4.84
CA LEU A 43 0.66 2.47 -5.72
C LEU A 43 1.06 2.71 -7.19
N THR A 44 1.92 3.70 -7.47
CA THR A 44 2.48 3.91 -8.81
C THR A 44 3.24 2.68 -9.29
N LEU A 45 4.05 2.09 -8.42
CA LEU A 45 4.83 0.90 -8.74
C LEU A 45 3.93 -0.30 -9.06
N ILE A 46 2.88 -0.53 -8.27
CA ILE A 46 1.89 -1.60 -8.51
C ILE A 46 1.13 -1.37 -9.82
N ALA A 47 0.75 -0.12 -10.13
CA ALA A 47 0.07 0.22 -11.37
C ALA A 47 0.92 -0.15 -12.60
N SER A 48 2.23 0.09 -12.56
CA SER A 48 3.16 -0.23 -13.64
C SER A 48 3.63 -1.70 -13.64
N HIS A 49 3.76 -2.32 -12.47
CA HIS A 49 4.27 -3.68 -12.29
C HIS A 49 3.37 -4.48 -11.33
N PRO A 50 2.20 -4.96 -11.79
CA PRO A 50 1.22 -5.63 -10.93
C PRO A 50 1.75 -6.88 -10.24
N ASP A 51 2.78 -7.53 -10.80
CA ASP A 51 3.36 -8.75 -10.25
C ASP A 51 4.47 -8.54 -9.21
N ILE A 52 4.83 -7.29 -8.88
CA ILE A 52 5.95 -6.97 -7.99
C ILE A 52 5.78 -7.45 -6.54
N GLY A 53 4.55 -7.54 -6.07
CA GLY A 53 4.24 -8.02 -4.72
C GLY A 53 4.40 -9.53 -4.58
N ALA A 54 4.92 -9.96 -3.43
CA ALA A 54 4.98 -11.37 -3.08
C ALA A 54 3.57 -11.93 -2.86
N ARG A 55 3.32 -13.17 -3.28
CA ARG A 55 2.03 -13.84 -3.00
C ARG A 55 1.82 -13.98 -1.50
N ALA A 56 0.62 -13.66 -1.03
CA ALA A 56 0.22 -13.87 0.35
C ALA A 56 0.20 -15.39 0.63
N ARG A 57 0.74 -15.79 1.80
CA ARG A 57 0.85 -17.22 2.18
C ARG A 57 -0.41 -17.79 2.84
N ASN A 58 -1.44 -16.97 3.07
CA ASN A 58 -2.65 -17.39 3.76
C ASN A 58 -3.66 -17.93 2.74
N ALA A 59 -4.23 -19.12 2.98
CA ALA A 59 -5.25 -19.73 2.12
C ALA A 59 -6.50 -18.85 1.95
N LYS A 60 -6.85 -18.03 2.96
CA LYS A 60 -7.96 -17.04 2.87
C LYS A 60 -7.64 -15.84 1.96
N LEU A 61 -6.38 -15.70 1.52
CA LEU A 61 -5.86 -14.61 0.70
C LEU A 61 -5.39 -15.14 -0.66
N GLU A 62 -6.13 -16.09 -1.23
CA GLU A 62 -5.88 -16.58 -2.57
C GLU A 62 -5.91 -15.42 -3.58
N ASN A 63 -4.95 -15.39 -4.49
CA ASN A 63 -4.74 -14.32 -5.48
C ASN A 63 -4.43 -12.92 -4.90
N VAL A 64 -4.09 -12.82 -3.62
CA VAL A 64 -3.64 -11.58 -3.01
C VAL A 64 -2.12 -11.51 -3.00
N ARG A 65 -1.58 -10.36 -3.38
CA ARG A 65 -0.18 -10.01 -3.28
C ARG A 65 0.03 -9.01 -2.15
N ARG A 66 1.25 -8.98 -1.61
CA ARG A 66 1.66 -8.01 -0.60
C ARG A 66 2.96 -7.31 -0.98
N VAL A 67 3.04 -6.02 -0.72
CA VAL A 67 4.26 -5.21 -0.76
C VAL A 67 4.52 -4.65 0.63
N HIS A 68 5.80 -4.62 1.03
CA HIS A 68 6.23 -4.01 2.28
C HIS A 68 6.55 -2.53 2.03
N LEU A 69 5.83 -1.64 2.70
CA LEU A 69 6.10 -0.21 2.76
C LEU A 69 7.27 -0.01 3.74
N ALA A 70 8.49 -0.04 3.23
CA ALA A 70 9.68 -0.19 4.06
C ALA A 70 9.96 1.00 4.97
N ARG A 71 9.53 2.22 4.59
CA ARG A 71 9.75 3.44 5.39
C ARG A 71 8.86 3.47 6.63
N VAL A 72 7.64 2.97 6.45
CA VAL A 72 6.58 3.04 7.46
C VAL A 72 6.25 1.69 8.11
N HIS A 73 6.90 0.62 7.65
CA HIS A 73 6.79 -0.75 8.16
C HIS A 73 5.36 -1.35 8.10
N TYR A 74 4.58 -0.95 7.11
CA TYR A 74 3.26 -1.51 6.83
C TYR A 74 3.30 -2.49 5.66
N PHE A 75 2.33 -3.41 5.61
CA PHE A 75 2.10 -4.23 4.42
C PHE A 75 0.87 -3.73 3.67
N LEU A 76 1.03 -3.49 2.37
CA LEU A 76 -0.07 -3.22 1.46
C LEU A 76 -0.48 -4.52 0.77
N TYR A 77 -1.75 -4.90 0.91
CA TYR A 77 -2.35 -6.07 0.26
C TYR A 77 -3.18 -5.64 -0.95
N TYR A 78 -3.01 -6.30 -2.09
CA TYR A 78 -3.72 -5.97 -3.34
C TYR A 78 -3.94 -7.20 -4.21
N LYS A 79 -4.83 -7.08 -5.20
CA LYS A 79 -5.11 -8.07 -6.24
C LYS A 79 -5.51 -7.38 -7.54
#